data_AF-A0A223RZS8-F1
#
_entry.id   AF-A0A223RZS8-F1
#
_cell.length_a   1.000
_cell.length_b   1.000
_cell.length_c   1.000
_cell.angle_alpha   90.00
_cell.angle_beta   90.00
_cell.angle_gamma   90.00
#
_symmetry.space_group_name_H-M   'P 1'
#
loop_
_entity.id
_entity.type
_entity.pdbx_description
1 polymer ?
#
loop_
_entity_poly.entity_id
_entity_poly.type
_entity_poly.pdbx_seq_one_letter_code
_entity_poly.pdbx_strand_id
1 'polypeptide(L)' 'MLDTKFLPALDQSPPSFPPSLRVKRVHGTNGVREMTWDGDGRMTWQYELEHAPGVTTVILRRVGTHGIFGDP' A
#
# COMPACT_ATOMS: atom_id res chain seq x y z
N MET A 1 -11.12 -6.55 1.92
CA MET A 1 -10.67 -5.15 2.08
C MET A 1 -9.59 -4.81 1.06
N LEU A 2 -8.54 -5.63 0.97
CA LEU A 2 -7.60 -5.57 -0.16
C LEU A 2 -8.32 -5.69 -1.50
N ASP A 3 -9.14 -6.73 -1.67
CA ASP A 3 -9.85 -6.98 -2.93
C ASP A 3 -10.96 -5.98 -3.23
N THR A 4 -11.53 -5.35 -2.19
CA THR A 4 -12.72 -4.49 -2.32
C THR A 4 -12.38 -3.00 -2.42
N LYS A 5 -11.19 -2.57 -2.01
CA LYS A 5 -10.79 -1.15 -2.03
C LYS A 5 -9.39 -0.93 -2.57
N PHE A 6 -8.42 -1.77 -2.18
CA PHE A 6 -7.02 -1.54 -2.54
C PHE A 6 -6.75 -1.95 -3.99
N LEU A 7 -7.07 -3.18 -4.40
CA LEU A 7 -6.83 -3.65 -5.76
C LEU A 7 -7.58 -2.81 -6.81
N PRO A 8 -8.87 -2.47 -6.64
CA PRO A 8 -9.56 -1.60 -7.61
C PRO A 8 -9.02 -0.17 -7.67
N ALA A 9 -8.43 0.33 -6.58
CA ALA A 9 -7.75 1.62 -6.57
C ALA A 9 -6.38 1.57 -7.24
N LEU A 10 -5.68 0.44 -7.10
CA LEU A 10 -4.37 0.19 -7.67
C LEU A 10 -4.43 0.03 -9.20
N ASP A 11 -5.49 -0.60 -9.71
CA ASP A 11 -5.71 -0.85 -11.15
C ASP A 11 -6.06 0.41 -11.96
N GLN A 12 -6.34 1.53 -11.29
CA GLN A 12 -6.57 2.80 -11.97
C GLN A 12 -5.25 3.35 -12.53
N SER A 13 -5.33 4.00 -13.69
CA SER A 13 -4.18 4.66 -14.32
C SER A 13 -4.43 6.17 -14.44
N PRO A 14 -3.90 7.01 -13.52
CA PRO A 14 -3.02 6.66 -12.39
C PRO A 14 -3.76 6.08 -11.17
N PRO A 15 -3.08 5.35 -10.27
CA PRO A 15 -3.70 4.79 -9.08
C PRO A 15 -4.34 5.85 -8.18
N SER A 16 -5.55 5.60 -7.70
CA SER A 16 -6.32 6.54 -6.88
C SER A 16 -6.98 5.84 -5.69
N PHE A 17 -6.43 6.08 -4.49
CA PHE A 17 -6.85 5.42 -3.27
C PHE A 17 -7.89 6.23 -2.51
N PRO A 18 -8.99 5.61 -2.02
CA PRO A 18 -9.96 6.32 -1.21
C PRO A 18 -9.36 6.78 0.13
N PRO A 19 -9.77 7.95 0.66
CA PRO A 19 -9.24 8.49 1.92
C PRO A 19 -9.33 7.51 3.11
N SER A 20 -10.30 6.61 3.09
CA SER A 20 -10.47 5.57 4.13
C SER A 20 -9.27 4.64 4.30
N LEU A 21 -8.44 4.47 3.26
CA LEU A 21 -7.21 3.67 3.33
C LEU A 21 -6.03 4.45 3.96
N ARG A 22 -6.13 5.77 4.10
CA ARG A 22 -5.09 6.63 4.69
C ARG A 22 -3.69 6.39 4.08
N VAL A 23 -3.65 6.16 2.76
CA VAL A 23 -2.39 5.88 2.04
C VAL A 23 -1.45 7.08 2.14
N LYS A 24 -0.23 6.87 2.61
CA LYS A 24 0.81 7.90 2.69
C LYS A 24 2.20 7.29 2.54
N ARG A 25 3.22 8.13 2.30
CA ARG A 25 4.63 7.66 2.27
C ARG A 25 5.15 7.44 3.67
N VAL A 26 5.93 6.38 3.86
CA VAL A 26 6.68 6.14 5.10
C VAL A 26 7.89 7.08 5.11
N HIS A 27 8.04 7.85 6.17
CA HIS A 27 9.15 8.82 6.29
C HIS A 27 10.51 8.11 6.32
N GLY A 28 11.53 8.72 5.72
CA GLY A 28 12.90 8.18 5.68
C GLY A 28 13.10 6.99 4.74
N THR A 29 12.09 6.62 3.93
CA THR A 29 12.19 5.51 2.97
C THR A 29 12.09 6.02 1.53
N ASN A 30 12.76 5.34 0.60
CA ASN A 30 12.63 5.62 -0.82
C ASN A 30 11.51 4.77 -1.43
N GLY A 31 10.30 5.33 -1.50
CA GLY A 31 9.18 4.73 -2.25
C GLY A 31 8.26 3.80 -1.46
N VAL A 32 8.52 3.56 -0.17
CA VAL A 32 7.61 2.78 0.67
C VAL A 32 6.39 3.63 1.08
N ARG A 33 5.23 3.02 0.96
CA ARG A 33 3.93 3.56 1.33
C ARG A 33 3.34 2.72 2.45
N GLU A 34 2.57 3.36 3.31
CA GLU A 34 1.75 2.69 4.31
C GLU A 34 0.26 2.96 4.05
N MET A 35 -0.58 2.05 4.54
CA MET A 35 -2.02 2.24 4.56
C MET A 35 -2.65 1.61 5.81
N THR A 36 -3.86 2.04 6.14
CA THR A 36 -4.70 1.50 7.21
C THR A 36 -5.92 0.79 6.62
N TRP A 37 -6.26 -0.39 7.15
CA TRP A 37 -7.58 -0.98 6.95
C TRP A 37 -8.24 -1.40 8.24
N ASP A 38 -9.57 -1.50 8.18
CA ASP A 38 -10.37 -2.20 9.18
C ASP A 38 -10.03 -1.82 10.63
N GLY A 39 -9.94 -0.51 10.86
CA GLY A 39 -9.49 0.06 12.14
C GLY A 39 -7.99 -0.02 12.33
N ASP A 40 -7.47 -1.18 12.71
CA ASP A 40 -6.06 -1.34 13.13
C ASP A 40 -5.16 -2.10 12.14
N GLY A 41 -5.70 -2.60 11.04
CA GLY A 41 -4.89 -3.18 9.96
C GLY A 41 -3.88 -2.16 9.40
N ARG A 42 -2.64 -2.60 9.18
CA ARG A 42 -1.53 -1.82 8.62
C ARG A 42 -0.74 -2.64 7.61
N MET A 43 -0.40 -2.02 6.49
CA MET A 43 0.37 -2.63 5.42
C MET A 43 1.34 -1.62 4.89
N THR A 44 2.57 -2.05 4.72
CA THR A 44 3.58 -1.31 3.99
C THR A 44 3.85 -2.00 2.67
N TRP A 45 4.00 -1.21 1.61
CA TRP A 45 4.17 -1.70 0.25
C TRP A 45 4.93 -0.66 -0.58
N GLN A 46 5.45 -1.06 -1.73
CA GLN A 46 6.05 -0.15 -2.69
C GLN A 46 5.73 -0.59 -4.11
N TYR A 47 5.77 0.33 -5.06
CA TYR A 47 5.72 -0.04 -6.47
C TYR A 47 6.98 -0.82 -6.86
N GLU A 48 6.82 -1.78 -7.74
CA GLU A 48 7.94 -2.37 -8.45
C GLU A 48 8.56 -1.33 -9.39
N LEU A 49 9.90 -1.30 -9.47
CA LEU A 49 10.64 -0.36 -10.31
C LEU A 49 10.47 -0.70 -11.80
N GLU A 50 10.40 -1.98 -12.12
CA GLU A 50 10.19 -2.49 -13.47
C GLU A 50 8.67 -2.59 -13.73
N HIS A 51 8.12 -1.55 -14.36
CA HIS A 51 6.72 -1.55 -14.76
C HIS A 51 6.56 -2.28 -16.09
N ALA A 52 5.82 -3.38 -16.11
CA ALA A 52 5.26 -3.88 -17.36
C ALA A 52 4.21 -2.86 -17.88
N PRO A 53 4.18 -2.51 -19.18
CA PRO A 53 3.21 -1.56 -19.70
C PRO A 53 1.77 -1.97 -19.37
N GLY A 54 1.04 -1.10 -18.69
CA GLY A 54 -0.36 -1.33 -18.32
C GLY A 54 -0.59 -2.25 -17.12
N VAL A 55 0.46 -2.70 -16.42
CA VAL A 55 0.34 -3.52 -15.19
C VAL A 55 1.02 -2.80 -14.03
N THR A 56 0.25 -2.49 -12.99
CA THR A 56 0.79 -1.93 -11.76
C THR A 56 1.09 -3.04 -10.75
N THR A 57 2.38 -3.36 -10.62
CA THR A 57 2.84 -4.32 -9.60
C THR A 57 3.28 -3.61 -8.32
N VAL A 58 2.94 -4.21 -7.18
CA VAL A 58 3.40 -3.77 -5.86
C VAL A 58 4.07 -4.90 -5.10
N ILE A 59 5.13 -4.57 -4.38
CA ILE A 59 5.80 -5.46 -3.45
C ILE A 59 5.24 -5.20 -2.07
N LEU A 60 4.60 -6.20 -1.47
CA LEU A 60 4.19 -6.15 -0.07
C LEU A 60 5.43 -6.30 0.83
N ARG A 61 5.58 -5.39 1.80
CA ARG A 61 6.67 -5.44 2.77
C ARG A 61 6.19 -6.05 4.09
N ARG A 62 5.07 -5.55 4.61
CA ARG A 62 4.43 -6.06 5.85
C ARG A 62 2.93 -5.94 5.79
N VAL A 63 2.24 -6.84 6.48
CA VAL A 63 0.79 -6.86 6.68
C VAL A 63 0.53 -7.27 8.12
N GLY A 64 -0.27 -6.51 8.86
CA GLY A 64 -0.57 -6.84 10.26
C GLY A 64 -1.38 -5.72 10.91
N THR A 65 -1.18 -5.50 12.21
CA THR A 65 -1.80 -4.40 12.97
C THR A 65 -0.82 -3.24 13.17
N HIS A 66 -1.08 -2.30 14.09
CA HIS A 66 -0.09 -1.27 14.43
C HIS A 66 1.27 -1.84 14.89
N GLY A 67 1.31 -3.09 15.36
CA GLY A 67 2.54 -3.76 15.81
C GLY A 67 3.61 -3.99 14.73
N ILE A 68 3.27 -3.89 13.44
CA ILE A 68 4.25 -4.12 12.34
C ILE A 68 5.40 -3.11 12.31
N PHE A 69 5.30 -2.01 13.05
CA PHE A 69 6.35 -1.00 13.16
C PHE A 69 7.33 -1.29 14.31
N GLY A 70 7.03 -2.23 15.21
CA GLY A 70 7.81 -2.53 16.41
C GLY A 70 8.90 -3.60 16.25
N ASP A 71 8.85 -4.39 15.17
CA ASP A 71 9.84 -5.42 14.85
C ASP A 71 10.36 -5.19 13.41
N PRO A 72 11.43 -4.40 13.24
CA PRO A 72 11.96 -3.95 11.95
C PRO A 72 12.67 -5.02 11.11
#